data_AF-A0A849ZG53-F1
#
_entry.id   AF-A0A849ZG53-F1
#
_cell.length_a   1.000
_cell.length_b   1.000
_cell.length_c   1.000
_cell.angle_alpha   90.00
_cell.angle_beta   90.00
_cell.angle_gamma   90.00
#
_symmetry.space_group_name_H-M   'P 1'
#
loop_
_entity.id
_entity.type
_entity.pdbx_description
1 polymer ?
#
loop_
_entity_poly.entity_id
_entity_poly.type
_entity_poly.pdbx_seq_one_letter_code
_entity_poly.pdbx_strand_id
1 'polypeptide(L)'
;YYAGTGVAADRSVRIGQQTTWQRDRGYAEALGQRDWSVTLADGGRSMVGILGVQRIDFDNPRRAPGHAGVPAAVPGYGPQHWGPPPQAHGGAAKPKQAGWVIPVAIVAGIGVIAGGGLLLGKRGGDNYRSDSPATKYEPPPRRASTLDSYADLCDNKDPFPGAKKYEKSKSASAPSKVALFRKYEDNKEPKYESVRPDKFAGFATAQDSVDDVELVACLDLKRHGKASFCTYYGASVEIFDMTHKLRIIEATTGKVLKEETFELDRHTEPCAGSVTGSYFTGADFIPKVISTLLPFEPDGIALPKAERTDLDAVCSGSPIPQAAPYKPGSGTRNVHLVYFPTTEQGNTRQELPENLVFPETPEEDVTKYELVACVRGVPKKKKASCDFTSGKVLEMHDGEFEVSMFEAMTGKLVEKKTFKGTSSGVCPFSYKFYGDRDQIMQKIDPSYLTYWGAMTGTKVAAPKPSPGGGSSGGWSDRLD
;
A
#
# COMPACT_ATOMS: atom_id res chain seq x y z
N TYR A 1 3.07 0.33 -32.33
CA TYR A 1 1.96 -0.58 -31.98
C TYR A 1 1.67 -0.53 -30.49
N TYR A 2 0.50 -1.01 -30.07
CA TYR A 2 0.21 -1.25 -28.65
C TYR A 2 0.97 -2.48 -28.13
N ALA A 3 1.26 -2.53 -26.83
CA ALA A 3 1.86 -3.72 -26.22
C ALA A 3 0.90 -4.92 -26.37
N GLY A 4 1.43 -6.13 -26.57
CA GLY A 4 0.60 -7.33 -26.82
C GLY A 4 0.12 -7.50 -28.26
N THR A 5 0.35 -6.53 -29.16
CA THR A 5 -0.06 -6.64 -30.58
C THR A 5 0.45 -7.92 -31.26
N GLY A 6 1.62 -8.43 -30.88
CA GLY A 6 2.21 -9.64 -31.47
C GLY A 6 1.42 -10.94 -31.24
N VAL A 7 0.55 -10.98 -30.23
CA VAL A 7 -0.30 -12.15 -29.91
C VAL A 7 -1.73 -12.03 -30.44
N ALA A 8 -2.05 -10.95 -31.16
CA ALA A 8 -3.37 -10.78 -31.77
C ALA A 8 -3.64 -11.89 -32.79
N ALA A 9 -4.88 -12.42 -32.84
CA ALA A 9 -5.26 -13.49 -33.76
C ALA A 9 -5.25 -13.04 -35.23
N ASP A 10 -5.62 -11.79 -35.49
CA ASP A 10 -5.65 -11.22 -36.84
C ASP A 10 -4.26 -10.70 -37.26
N ARG A 11 -3.82 -11.11 -38.46
CA ARG A 11 -2.57 -10.66 -39.06
C ARG A 11 -2.58 -9.15 -39.31
N SER A 12 -3.70 -8.57 -39.73
CA SER A 12 -3.82 -7.13 -40.01
C SER A 12 -3.49 -6.28 -38.77
N VAL A 13 -3.93 -6.74 -37.60
CA VAL A 13 -3.65 -6.15 -36.29
C VAL A 13 -2.18 -6.33 -35.95
N ARG A 14 -1.62 -7.55 -36.11
CA ARG A 14 -0.20 -7.82 -35.82
C ARG A 14 0.76 -6.94 -36.62
N ILE A 15 0.45 -6.71 -37.91
CA ILE A 15 1.27 -5.86 -38.79
C ILE A 15 0.87 -4.39 -38.76
N GLY A 16 -0.11 -4.03 -37.91
CA GLY A 16 -0.47 -2.64 -37.68
C GLY A 16 -1.19 -1.93 -38.82
N GLN A 17 -1.89 -2.69 -39.67
CA GLN A 17 -2.81 -2.15 -40.67
C GLN A 17 -4.21 -1.88 -40.10
N GLN A 18 -4.47 -2.38 -38.89
CA GLN A 18 -5.75 -2.24 -38.21
C GLN A 18 -5.52 -2.05 -36.71
N THR A 19 -6.45 -1.33 -36.07
CA THR A 19 -6.59 -1.30 -34.61
C THR A 19 -7.86 -2.03 -34.22
N THR A 20 -7.78 -2.90 -33.22
CA THR A 20 -8.95 -3.53 -32.60
C THR A 20 -9.02 -3.17 -31.13
N TRP A 21 -10.23 -3.09 -30.62
CA TRP A 21 -10.50 -2.75 -29.22
C TRP A 21 -11.18 -3.94 -28.55
N GLN A 22 -10.52 -4.52 -27.57
CA GLN A 22 -11.07 -5.59 -26.73
C GLN A 22 -11.59 -4.99 -25.43
N ARG A 23 -12.70 -5.50 -24.90
CA ARG A 23 -13.35 -4.97 -23.68
C ARG A 23 -13.45 -6.01 -22.56
N ASP A 24 -12.71 -7.09 -22.69
CA ASP A 24 -12.90 -8.31 -21.90
C ASP A 24 -12.45 -8.13 -20.43
N ARG A 25 -11.77 -7.03 -20.12
CA ARG A 25 -11.22 -6.69 -18.80
C ARG A 25 -11.90 -5.50 -18.13
N GLY A 26 -13.06 -5.05 -18.64
CA GLY A 26 -13.78 -3.89 -18.10
C GLY A 26 -13.20 -2.53 -18.49
N TYR A 27 -12.13 -2.50 -19.29
CA TYR A 27 -11.61 -1.31 -19.98
C TYR A 27 -11.36 -1.65 -21.46
N ALA A 28 -11.24 -0.62 -22.30
CA ALA A 28 -10.93 -0.82 -23.71
C ALA A 28 -9.41 -0.98 -23.89
N GLU A 29 -8.97 -2.20 -24.19
CA GLU A 29 -7.58 -2.51 -24.55
C GLU A 29 -7.45 -2.50 -26.07
N ALA A 30 -6.53 -1.69 -26.59
CA ALA A 30 -6.29 -1.63 -28.02
C ALA A 30 -5.12 -2.53 -28.42
N LEU A 31 -5.28 -3.25 -29.53
CA LEU A 31 -4.22 -4.01 -30.20
C LEU A 31 -4.03 -3.47 -31.61
N GLY A 32 -2.80 -3.50 -32.13
CA GLY A 32 -2.48 -3.06 -33.48
C GLY A 32 -1.86 -1.67 -33.56
N GLN A 33 -2.28 -0.89 -34.55
CA GLN A 33 -1.79 0.48 -34.76
C GLN A 33 -2.18 1.37 -33.56
N ARG A 34 -1.30 2.31 -33.17
CA ARG A 34 -1.68 3.30 -32.14
C ARG A 34 -2.57 4.35 -32.78
N ASP A 35 -3.68 4.67 -32.12
CA ASP A 35 -4.59 5.72 -32.54
C ASP A 35 -4.65 6.80 -31.47
N TRP A 36 -4.70 8.05 -31.88
CA TRP A 36 -4.82 9.20 -31.00
C TRP A 36 -6.18 9.85 -31.20
N SER A 37 -6.86 10.14 -30.09
CA SER A 37 -8.02 11.02 -30.10
C SER A 37 -7.55 12.46 -30.11
N VAL A 38 -7.91 13.20 -31.15
CA VAL A 38 -7.57 14.62 -31.31
C VAL A 38 -8.84 15.45 -31.29
N THR A 39 -8.73 16.64 -30.72
CA THR A 39 -9.79 17.66 -30.83
C THR A 39 -9.45 18.58 -32.00
N LEU A 40 -10.36 18.68 -32.95
CA LEU A 40 -10.25 19.54 -34.13
C LEU A 40 -10.51 21.00 -33.75
N ALA A 41 -10.12 21.92 -34.63
CA ALA A 41 -10.26 23.36 -34.37
C ALA A 41 -11.72 23.82 -34.18
N ASP A 42 -12.69 23.08 -34.73
CA ASP A 42 -14.12 23.31 -34.55
C ASP A 42 -14.69 22.71 -33.25
N GLY A 43 -13.83 22.11 -32.40
CA GLY A 43 -14.22 21.41 -31.18
C GLY A 43 -14.71 19.97 -31.41
N GLY A 44 -14.76 19.50 -32.66
CA GLY A 44 -15.04 18.12 -33.00
C GLY A 44 -13.94 17.17 -32.50
N ARG A 45 -14.26 15.89 -32.33
CA ARG A 45 -13.27 14.85 -32.01
C ARG A 45 -13.05 13.96 -33.21
N SER A 46 -11.79 13.63 -33.48
CA SER A 46 -11.40 12.68 -34.51
C SER A 46 -10.40 11.67 -33.94
N MET A 47 -10.28 10.53 -34.61
CA MET A 47 -9.26 9.51 -34.32
C MET A 47 -8.26 9.50 -35.47
N VAL A 48 -6.97 9.62 -35.14
CA VAL A 48 -5.88 9.60 -36.13
C VAL A 48 -4.92 8.48 -35.79
N GLY A 49 -4.72 7.57 -36.75
CA GLY A 49 -3.72 6.52 -36.61
C GLY A 49 -2.30 7.09 -36.73
N ILE A 50 -1.40 6.66 -35.85
CA ILE A 50 -0.05 7.22 -35.72
C ILE A 50 0.79 7.13 -37.01
N LEU A 51 0.55 6.11 -37.86
CA LEU A 51 1.25 5.97 -39.14
C LEU A 51 0.83 7.03 -40.17
N GLY A 52 -0.32 7.67 -39.98
CA GLY A 52 -0.77 8.81 -40.79
C GLY A 52 -0.29 10.17 -40.27
N VAL A 53 0.34 10.22 -39.09
CA VAL A 53 0.83 11.46 -38.49
C VAL A 53 2.24 11.75 -39.02
N GLN A 54 2.39 12.81 -39.80
CA GLN A 54 3.68 13.22 -40.34
C GLN A 54 4.48 14.12 -39.39
N ARG A 55 3.77 14.96 -38.62
CA ARG A 55 4.37 15.97 -37.74
C ARG A 55 3.42 16.31 -36.60
N ILE A 56 3.98 16.61 -35.43
CA ILE A 56 3.27 17.08 -34.25
C ILE A 56 3.97 18.34 -33.79
N ASP A 57 3.23 19.44 -33.77
CA ASP A 57 3.70 20.69 -33.22
C ASP A 57 2.96 20.94 -31.91
N PHE A 58 3.71 21.33 -30.88
CA PHE A 58 3.14 21.75 -29.61
C PHE A 58 3.04 23.27 -29.60
N ASP A 59 1.85 23.78 -29.30
CA ASP A 59 1.69 25.22 -29.08
C ASP A 59 2.63 25.66 -27.97
N ASN A 60 3.49 26.64 -28.29
CA ASN A 60 4.34 27.25 -27.28
C ASN A 60 3.47 28.16 -26.41
N PRO A 61 3.24 27.85 -25.12
CA PRO A 61 2.38 28.66 -24.26
C PRO A 61 2.88 30.09 -24.06
N ARG A 62 4.13 30.41 -24.44
CA ARG A 62 4.68 31.77 -24.42
C ARG A 62 4.24 32.65 -25.61
N ARG A 63 3.57 32.09 -26.62
CA ARG A 63 2.98 32.84 -27.74
C ARG A 63 1.46 32.73 -27.69
N ALA A 64 0.85 33.21 -26.61
CA ALA A 64 -0.59 33.47 -26.65
C ALA A 64 -0.85 34.58 -27.70
N PRO A 65 -1.85 34.44 -28.59
CA PRO A 65 -2.10 35.39 -29.66
C PRO A 65 -2.77 36.64 -29.10
N GLY A 66 -1.94 37.61 -28.74
CA GLY A 66 -2.34 38.94 -28.30
C GLY A 66 -1.36 39.97 -28.83
N HIS A 67 -1.22 40.06 -30.15
CA HIS A 67 -0.91 41.30 -30.87
C HIS A 67 -0.97 41.05 -32.37
N ALA A 68 -2.04 41.51 -33.01
CA ALA A 68 -2.05 41.78 -34.43
C ALA A 68 -1.05 42.89 -34.71
N GLY A 69 0.06 42.57 -35.36
CA GLY A 69 1.09 43.52 -35.75
C GLY A 69 1.89 43.00 -36.94
N VAL A 70 1.44 43.40 -38.14
CA VAL A 70 2.15 43.54 -39.42
C VAL A 70 2.96 42.33 -39.95
N PRO A 71 2.69 41.84 -41.18
CA PRO A 71 3.42 40.71 -41.73
C PRO A 71 4.81 41.15 -42.22
N ALA A 72 5.86 40.50 -41.70
CA ALA A 72 7.16 40.45 -42.36
C ALA A 72 7.10 39.40 -43.48
N ALA A 73 7.22 39.87 -44.71
CA ALA A 73 7.32 39.03 -45.90
C ALA A 73 8.61 38.19 -45.87
N VAL A 74 8.48 36.88 -46.12
CA VAL A 74 9.57 36.02 -46.58
C VAL A 74 9.10 35.36 -47.88
N PRO A 75 9.89 35.41 -48.96
CA PRO A 75 9.44 35.00 -50.29
C PRO A 75 9.67 33.50 -50.56
N GLY A 76 8.71 32.91 -51.28
CA GLY A 76 8.96 31.79 -52.20
C GLY A 76 8.70 30.40 -51.65
N TYR A 77 7.57 29.80 -52.02
CA TYR A 77 7.49 28.62 -52.90
C TYR A 77 6.01 28.40 -53.31
N GLY A 78 5.79 28.16 -54.60
CA GLY A 78 4.49 28.20 -55.28
C GLY A 78 3.55 27.00 -55.04
N PRO A 79 2.32 27.06 -55.59
CA PRO A 79 1.17 26.29 -55.13
C PRO A 79 0.92 25.00 -55.94
N GLN A 80 0.29 24.01 -55.31
CA GLN A 80 -0.49 23.00 -56.02
C GLN A 80 -1.93 22.96 -55.47
N HIS A 81 -2.84 23.27 -56.39
CA HIS A 81 -4.30 23.16 -56.31
C HIS A 81 -4.75 21.72 -56.07
N TRP A 82 -5.76 21.52 -55.20
CA TRP A 82 -6.88 20.59 -55.42
C TRP A 82 -8.14 21.15 -54.75
N GLY A 83 -9.25 21.17 -55.50
CA GLY A 83 -10.52 21.81 -55.12
C GLY A 83 -11.42 20.99 -54.16
N PRO A 84 -12.58 21.56 -53.76
CA PRO A 84 -13.49 20.97 -52.76
C PRO A 84 -14.59 20.13 -53.42
N PRO A 85 -15.25 19.20 -52.69
CA PRO A 85 -16.60 19.48 -52.13
C PRO A 85 -17.00 18.56 -50.93
N PRO A 86 -18.26 18.54 -50.44
CA PRO A 86 -19.30 19.58 -50.38
C PRO A 86 -19.78 19.89 -48.93
N GLN A 87 -20.54 20.98 -48.83
CA GLN A 87 -21.35 21.37 -47.68
C GLN A 87 -22.46 20.35 -47.37
N ALA A 88 -22.70 20.12 -46.08
CA ALA A 88 -23.95 19.56 -45.59
C ALA A 88 -24.55 20.48 -44.52
N HIS A 89 -25.75 20.98 -44.82
CA HIS A 89 -26.64 21.69 -43.91
C HIS A 89 -27.21 20.73 -42.86
N GLY A 90 -27.51 21.27 -41.67
CA GLY A 90 -28.72 20.85 -40.95
C GLY A 90 -28.61 20.70 -39.44
N GLY A 91 -29.37 21.54 -38.74
CA GLY A 91 -30.30 21.04 -37.73
C GLY A 91 -29.83 21.02 -36.28
N ALA A 92 -29.96 22.16 -35.61
CA ALA A 92 -29.96 22.24 -34.16
C ALA A 92 -31.20 21.54 -33.56
N ALA A 93 -31.02 20.72 -32.53
CA ALA A 93 -32.06 20.38 -31.57
C ALA A 93 -31.46 20.14 -30.17
N LYS A 94 -31.90 20.95 -29.20
CA LYS A 94 -31.65 20.79 -27.77
C LYS A 94 -32.61 19.75 -27.18
N PRO A 95 -32.19 18.84 -26.28
CA PRO A 95 -33.12 18.17 -25.38
C PRO A 95 -33.16 18.88 -24.01
N LYS A 96 -34.40 19.12 -23.56
CA LYS A 96 -34.76 19.56 -22.21
C LYS A 96 -34.58 18.38 -21.23
N GLN A 97 -33.96 18.65 -20.09
CA GLN A 97 -33.96 17.75 -18.92
C GLN A 97 -35.33 17.76 -18.25
N ALA A 98 -35.87 16.59 -17.95
CA ALA A 98 -36.99 16.40 -17.04
C ALA A 98 -36.54 15.44 -15.93
N GLY A 99 -36.43 15.96 -14.71
CA GLY A 99 -36.14 15.18 -13.52
C GLY A 99 -37.38 14.40 -13.07
N TRP A 100 -37.16 13.14 -12.66
CA TRP A 100 -38.13 12.33 -11.95
C TRP A 100 -37.60 12.07 -10.54
N VAL A 101 -38.38 12.51 -9.54
CA VAL A 101 -38.20 12.21 -8.12
C VAL A 101 -39.12 11.03 -7.80
N ILE A 102 -38.57 9.95 -7.24
CA ILE A 102 -39.35 8.80 -6.72
C ILE A 102 -39.36 8.93 -5.20
N PRO A 103 -40.54 9.00 -4.53
CA PRO A 103 -40.62 8.85 -3.09
C PRO A 103 -40.65 7.36 -2.71
N VAL A 104 -39.75 6.96 -1.81
CA VAL A 104 -39.76 5.66 -1.14
C VAL A 104 -40.69 5.76 0.08
N ALA A 105 -41.77 4.99 0.06
CA ALA A 105 -42.63 4.79 1.23
C ALA A 105 -42.06 3.66 2.12
N ILE A 106 -41.85 3.98 3.40
CA ILE A 106 -41.51 3.04 4.46
C ILE A 106 -42.82 2.38 4.93
N VAL A 107 -42.90 1.06 4.84
CA VAL A 107 -43.96 0.27 5.48
C VAL A 107 -43.33 -0.54 6.61
N ALA A 108 -43.64 -0.14 7.85
CA ALA A 108 -43.40 -0.93 9.05
C ALA A 108 -44.55 -1.94 9.20
N GLY A 109 -44.22 -3.22 9.28
CA GLY A 109 -45.16 -4.31 9.53
C GLY A 109 -44.72 -5.14 10.73
N ILE A 110 -45.39 -4.91 11.85
CA ILE A 110 -45.37 -5.75 13.06
C ILE A 110 -46.18 -7.01 12.77
N GLY A 111 -45.65 -8.19 13.10
CA GLY A 111 -46.35 -9.47 12.99
C GLY A 111 -45.88 -10.46 14.03
N VAL A 112 -46.54 -10.46 15.19
CA VAL A 112 -46.48 -11.50 16.22
C VAL A 112 -47.38 -12.65 15.78
N ILE A 113 -46.86 -13.88 15.72
CA ILE A 113 -47.68 -15.09 15.77
C ILE A 113 -47.09 -16.04 16.82
N ALA A 114 -47.83 -16.16 17.91
CA ALA A 114 -47.75 -17.24 18.87
C ALA A 114 -48.69 -18.39 18.43
N GLY A 115 -48.34 -19.62 18.82
CA GLY A 115 -49.29 -20.72 18.94
C GLY A 115 -49.07 -21.86 17.96
N GLY A 116 -48.78 -23.05 18.50
CA GLY A 116 -48.75 -24.28 17.71
C GLY A 116 -48.03 -25.42 18.40
N GLY A 117 -48.49 -25.81 19.60
CA GLY A 117 -48.06 -27.05 20.22
C GLY A 117 -48.51 -28.25 19.39
N LEU A 118 -47.55 -29.10 19.00
CA LEU A 118 -47.81 -30.37 18.34
C LEU A 118 -47.23 -31.48 19.23
N LEU A 119 -48.10 -32.01 20.07
CA LEU A 119 -47.94 -33.29 20.75
C LEU A 119 -48.19 -34.40 19.72
N LEU A 120 -47.14 -35.12 19.34
CA LEU A 120 -47.27 -36.39 18.62
C LEU A 120 -46.45 -37.49 19.29
N GLY A 121 -47.19 -38.43 19.88
CA GLY A 121 -47.01 -39.85 19.60
C GLY A 121 -45.80 -40.53 20.25
N LYS A 122 -45.89 -40.79 21.55
CA LYS A 122 -45.09 -41.83 22.23
C LYS A 122 -45.57 -43.21 21.73
N ARG A 123 -44.96 -43.71 20.65
CA ARG A 123 -45.19 -45.08 20.15
C ARG A 123 -44.24 -46.01 20.91
N GLY A 124 -44.80 -46.96 21.67
CA GLY A 124 -44.05 -47.99 22.36
C GLY A 124 -43.25 -48.81 21.36
N GLY A 125 -41.93 -48.74 21.46
CA GLY A 125 -40.99 -49.62 20.79
C GLY A 125 -40.62 -50.75 21.73
N ASP A 126 -40.88 -51.97 21.30
CA ASP A 126 -40.50 -53.19 21.98
C ASP A 126 -39.00 -53.23 22.26
N ASN A 127 -38.65 -53.65 23.47
CA ASN A 127 -37.28 -53.88 23.90
C ASN A 127 -36.69 -55.09 23.16
N TYR A 128 -36.21 -54.89 21.93
CA TYR A 128 -35.25 -55.80 21.32
C TYR A 128 -33.88 -55.52 21.94
N ARG A 129 -33.56 -56.26 23.01
CA ARG A 129 -32.22 -56.31 23.60
C ARG A 129 -31.32 -57.08 22.63
N SER A 130 -30.80 -56.37 21.64
CA SER A 130 -29.72 -56.85 20.78
C SER A 130 -28.45 -56.82 21.61
N ASP A 131 -28.10 -57.98 22.17
CA ASP A 131 -26.78 -58.26 22.75
C ASP A 131 -25.73 -58.41 21.62
N SER A 132 -25.70 -57.45 20.68
CA SER A 132 -24.55 -57.30 19.80
C SER A 132 -23.45 -56.60 20.61
N PRO A 133 -22.25 -57.19 20.73
CA PRO A 133 -21.14 -56.52 21.40
C PRO A 133 -20.96 -55.17 20.72
N ALA A 134 -21.13 -54.08 21.47
CA ALA A 134 -20.88 -52.73 21.00
C ALA A 134 -19.39 -52.64 20.69
N THR A 135 -18.99 -53.03 19.48
CA THR A 135 -17.70 -52.66 18.92
C THR A 135 -17.72 -51.15 18.88
N LYS A 136 -16.92 -50.55 19.76
CA LYS A 136 -16.77 -49.11 19.86
C LYS A 136 -16.24 -48.65 18.51
N TYR A 137 -17.13 -48.21 17.62
CA TYR A 137 -16.77 -47.70 16.31
C TYR A 137 -15.98 -46.42 16.56
N GLU A 138 -14.67 -46.50 16.42
CA GLU A 138 -13.80 -45.35 16.41
C GLU A 138 -13.78 -44.83 14.96
N PRO A 139 -14.35 -43.63 14.69
CA PRO A 139 -14.29 -43.07 13.36
C PRO A 139 -12.82 -42.96 12.93
N PRO A 140 -12.51 -43.17 11.63
CA PRO A 140 -11.14 -43.10 11.16
C PRO A 140 -10.54 -41.72 11.49
N PRO A 141 -9.24 -41.66 11.86
CA PRO A 141 -8.61 -40.41 12.20
C PRO A 141 -8.75 -39.42 11.05
N ARG A 142 -9.18 -38.21 11.41
CA ARG A 142 -9.36 -37.10 10.47
C ARG A 142 -8.06 -36.86 9.70
N ARG A 143 -8.14 -36.82 8.37
CA ARG A 143 -7.02 -36.47 7.47
C ARG A 143 -7.35 -35.20 6.70
N ALA A 144 -6.35 -34.38 6.44
CA ALA A 144 -6.49 -33.23 5.57
C ALA A 144 -6.63 -33.73 4.13
N SER A 145 -7.63 -33.27 3.40
CA SER A 145 -7.80 -33.61 1.97
C SER A 145 -7.12 -32.59 1.06
N THR A 146 -6.93 -31.37 1.56
CA THR A 146 -6.30 -30.24 0.87
C THR A 146 -5.53 -29.40 1.89
N LEU A 147 -4.63 -28.53 1.44
CA LEU A 147 -4.01 -27.56 2.34
C LEU A 147 -5.05 -26.67 3.03
N ASP A 148 -6.10 -26.28 2.31
CA ASP A 148 -7.17 -25.42 2.84
C ASP A 148 -7.95 -26.10 3.99
N SER A 149 -7.90 -27.44 4.09
CA SER A 149 -8.48 -28.17 5.23
C SER A 149 -7.85 -27.76 6.57
N TYR A 150 -6.58 -27.33 6.59
CA TYR A 150 -5.92 -26.88 7.81
C TYR A 150 -6.49 -25.59 8.40
N ALA A 151 -7.29 -24.83 7.63
CA ALA A 151 -8.03 -23.67 8.16
C ALA A 151 -8.95 -24.05 9.34
N ASP A 152 -9.41 -25.30 9.39
CA ASP A 152 -10.24 -25.81 10.48
C ASP A 152 -9.55 -25.81 11.85
N LEU A 153 -8.22 -25.96 11.89
CA LEU A 153 -7.46 -25.83 13.12
C LEU A 153 -7.52 -24.39 13.67
N CYS A 154 -7.58 -23.40 12.79
CA CYS A 154 -7.68 -22.01 13.19
C CYS A 154 -9.03 -21.67 13.85
N ASP A 155 -10.08 -22.43 13.52
CA ASP A 155 -11.40 -22.38 14.16
C ASP A 155 -11.49 -23.24 15.44
N ASN A 156 -10.36 -23.73 15.97
CA ASN A 156 -10.29 -24.62 17.14
C ASN A 156 -11.06 -25.95 16.95
N LYS A 157 -11.12 -26.47 15.72
CA LYS A 157 -11.69 -27.80 15.46
C LYS A 157 -10.66 -28.91 15.75
N ASP A 158 -11.12 -30.15 15.71
CA ASP A 158 -10.28 -31.32 15.94
C ASP A 158 -9.04 -31.33 15.07
N PRO A 159 -7.89 -31.76 15.61
CA PRO A 159 -6.62 -31.78 14.89
C PRO A 159 -6.61 -32.81 13.76
N PHE A 160 -5.48 -32.87 13.05
CA PHE A 160 -5.25 -33.84 11.97
C PHE A 160 -4.20 -34.87 12.40
N PRO A 161 -4.58 -35.97 13.09
CA PRO A 161 -3.63 -36.99 13.54
C PRO A 161 -2.78 -37.61 12.42
N GLY A 162 -3.22 -37.50 11.16
CA GLY A 162 -2.45 -37.93 9.99
C GLY A 162 -1.37 -36.94 9.51
N ALA A 163 -1.40 -35.69 9.98
CA ALA A 163 -0.38 -34.69 9.67
C ALA A 163 0.95 -35.04 10.34
N LYS A 164 2.06 -34.63 9.74
CA LYS A 164 3.39 -34.82 10.28
C LYS A 164 3.56 -34.08 11.61
N LYS A 165 4.01 -34.81 12.63
CA LYS A 165 4.30 -34.24 13.95
C LYS A 165 5.42 -33.19 13.82
N TYR A 166 5.24 -32.06 14.47
CA TYR A 166 6.27 -31.02 14.48
C TYR A 166 7.47 -31.48 15.30
N GLU A 167 8.62 -31.50 14.64
CA GLU A 167 9.93 -31.63 15.27
C GLU A 167 10.86 -30.63 14.61
N LYS A 168 11.42 -29.71 15.41
CA LYS A 168 12.33 -28.68 14.90
C LYS A 168 13.44 -29.35 14.08
N SER A 169 13.46 -29.06 12.79
CA SER A 169 14.46 -29.61 11.89
C SER A 169 15.86 -29.21 12.33
N LYS A 170 16.83 -30.10 12.08
CA LYS A 170 18.26 -29.83 12.32
C LYS A 170 18.96 -29.21 11.11
N SER A 171 18.29 -29.14 9.96
CA SER A 171 18.88 -28.70 8.70
C SER A 171 18.05 -27.62 8.03
N ALA A 172 18.69 -26.51 7.69
CA ALA A 172 18.10 -25.42 6.91
C ALA A 172 17.56 -25.86 5.53
N SER A 173 18.07 -26.98 4.98
CA SER A 173 17.59 -27.54 3.70
C SER A 173 16.26 -28.27 3.78
N ALA A 174 15.75 -28.53 4.99
CA ALA A 174 14.48 -29.18 5.25
C ALA A 174 13.73 -28.43 6.35
N PRO A 175 13.26 -27.19 6.07
CA PRO A 175 12.50 -26.40 7.04
C PRO A 175 11.15 -27.07 7.36
N SER A 176 10.55 -26.70 8.49
CA SER A 176 9.21 -27.17 8.82
C SER A 176 8.22 -26.59 7.80
N LYS A 177 7.22 -27.39 7.44
CA LYS A 177 6.17 -26.95 6.50
C LYS A 177 5.04 -26.28 7.27
N VAL A 178 4.80 -25.01 6.96
CA VAL A 178 3.84 -24.12 7.62
C VAL A 178 2.70 -23.77 6.68
N ALA A 179 1.47 -24.09 7.03
CA ALA A 179 0.29 -23.55 6.35
C ALA A 179 -0.14 -22.23 7.01
N LEU A 180 -0.24 -21.14 6.24
CA LEU A 180 -0.62 -19.82 6.75
C LEU A 180 -2.05 -19.46 6.33
N PHE A 181 -2.85 -19.02 7.29
CA PHE A 181 -4.21 -18.58 7.09
C PHE A 181 -4.45 -17.22 7.72
N ARG A 182 -5.29 -16.40 7.08
CA ARG A 182 -5.75 -15.12 7.64
C ARG A 182 -7.27 -15.05 7.67
N LYS A 183 -7.83 -14.36 8.67
CA LYS A 183 -9.26 -14.06 8.79
C LYS A 183 -9.46 -12.63 9.24
N TYR A 184 -10.30 -11.89 8.54
CA TYR A 184 -10.76 -10.57 8.99
C TYR A 184 -11.99 -10.72 9.89
N GLU A 185 -11.84 -10.44 11.19
CA GLU A 185 -12.86 -10.67 12.21
C GLU A 185 -14.10 -9.79 12.04
N ASP A 186 -13.95 -8.65 11.40
CA ASP A 186 -14.97 -7.63 11.20
C ASP A 186 -15.67 -7.73 9.84
N ASN A 187 -15.34 -8.74 9.03
CA ASN A 187 -16.13 -9.07 7.85
C ASN A 187 -17.50 -9.64 8.26
N LYS A 188 -18.51 -9.48 7.39
CA LYS A 188 -19.86 -10.02 7.62
C LYS A 188 -19.85 -11.54 7.83
N GLU A 189 -18.97 -12.23 7.10
CA GLU A 189 -18.75 -13.68 7.19
C GLU A 189 -17.25 -13.93 7.34
N PRO A 190 -16.70 -13.84 8.57
CA PRO A 190 -15.28 -14.08 8.83
C PRO A 190 -14.95 -15.52 8.47
N LYS A 191 -14.02 -15.70 7.53
CA LYS A 191 -13.50 -17.01 7.12
C LYS A 191 -11.99 -16.94 6.99
N TYR A 192 -11.33 -18.05 7.31
CA TYR A 192 -9.90 -18.19 7.05
C TYR A 192 -9.66 -18.40 5.56
N GLU A 193 -8.72 -17.65 5.02
CA GLU A 193 -8.23 -17.75 3.65
C GLU A 193 -6.76 -18.12 3.69
N SER A 194 -6.35 -19.06 2.83
CA SER A 194 -4.94 -19.43 2.69
C SER A 194 -4.14 -18.24 2.16
N VAL A 195 -2.98 -18.01 2.79
CA VAL A 195 -2.00 -17.01 2.35
C VAL A 195 -0.76 -17.77 1.92
N ARG A 196 -0.31 -17.52 0.68
CA ARG A 196 0.86 -18.17 0.08
C ARG A 196 1.89 -17.12 -0.26
N PRO A 197 2.76 -16.74 0.69
CA PRO A 197 3.81 -15.78 0.40
C PRO A 197 4.90 -16.46 -0.45
N ASP A 198 5.21 -15.88 -1.60
CA ASP A 198 6.08 -16.50 -2.62
C ASP A 198 7.56 -16.60 -2.24
N LYS A 199 7.96 -16.25 -1.00
CA LYS A 199 9.36 -15.93 -0.69
C LYS A 199 9.98 -16.63 0.52
N PHE A 200 9.25 -17.44 1.29
CA PHE A 200 9.82 -18.13 2.46
C PHE A 200 9.68 -19.65 2.33
N ALA A 201 10.82 -20.35 2.38
CA ALA A 201 10.91 -21.78 2.08
C ALA A 201 10.14 -22.70 3.04
N GLY A 202 9.82 -22.21 4.24
CA GLY A 202 9.03 -22.96 5.22
C GLY A 202 7.53 -22.94 4.95
N PHE A 203 6.99 -22.07 4.08
CA PHE A 203 5.55 -22.11 3.81
C PHE A 203 5.17 -23.25 2.87
N ALA A 204 4.08 -23.94 3.21
CA ALA A 204 3.49 -24.96 2.37
C ALA A 204 2.90 -24.33 1.09
N THR A 205 3.23 -24.92 -0.04
CA THR A 205 2.80 -24.54 -1.39
C THR A 205 1.81 -25.57 -1.92
N ALA A 206 1.07 -25.24 -2.99
CA ALA A 206 0.10 -26.16 -3.58
C ALA A 206 0.71 -27.48 -4.10
N GLN A 207 2.03 -27.54 -4.27
CA GLN A 207 2.79 -28.70 -4.71
C GLN A 207 3.23 -29.60 -3.54
N ASP A 208 3.23 -29.10 -2.32
CA ASP A 208 3.61 -29.89 -1.14
C ASP A 208 2.52 -30.92 -0.80
N SER A 209 2.92 -32.07 -0.26
CA SER A 209 1.95 -33.03 0.26
C SER A 209 1.21 -32.42 1.46
N VAL A 210 -0.10 -32.60 1.51
CA VAL A 210 -0.92 -32.17 2.66
C VAL A 210 -0.48 -32.85 3.95
N ASP A 211 0.10 -34.05 3.87
CA ASP A 211 0.58 -34.81 5.02
C ASP A 211 1.91 -34.26 5.57
N ASP A 212 2.65 -33.46 4.79
CA ASP A 212 3.95 -32.89 5.19
C ASP A 212 3.81 -31.65 6.08
N VAL A 213 2.62 -31.06 6.19
CA VAL A 213 2.37 -29.87 7.03
C VAL A 213 2.57 -30.21 8.50
N GLU A 214 3.49 -29.48 9.15
CA GLU A 214 3.84 -29.66 10.56
C GLU A 214 3.20 -28.59 11.45
N LEU A 215 3.12 -27.37 10.92
CA LEU A 215 2.66 -26.19 11.65
C LEU A 215 1.56 -25.46 10.87
N VAL A 216 0.64 -24.85 11.62
CA VAL A 216 -0.41 -23.97 11.08
C VAL A 216 -0.31 -22.62 11.75
N ALA A 217 -0.11 -21.57 10.95
CA ALA A 217 -0.11 -20.18 11.38
C ALA A 217 -1.49 -19.57 11.11
N CYS A 218 -2.21 -19.23 12.16
CA CYS A 218 -3.55 -18.65 12.10
C CYS A 218 -3.49 -17.18 12.50
N LEU A 219 -3.85 -16.29 11.58
CA LEU A 219 -3.82 -14.85 11.77
C LEU A 219 -5.24 -14.28 11.78
N ASP A 220 -5.68 -13.83 12.94
CA ASP A 220 -6.91 -13.04 13.08
C ASP A 220 -6.59 -11.55 12.95
N LEU A 221 -7.31 -10.87 12.07
CA LEU A 221 -7.10 -9.48 11.67
C LEU A 221 -8.33 -8.66 12.05
N LYS A 222 -8.13 -7.53 12.72
CA LYS A 222 -9.21 -6.61 13.07
C LYS A 222 -8.84 -5.18 12.73
N ARG A 223 -9.64 -4.53 11.88
CA ARG A 223 -9.43 -3.13 11.52
C ARG A 223 -9.76 -2.23 12.71
N HIS A 224 -8.99 -1.17 12.87
CA HIS A 224 -9.34 -0.07 13.75
C HIS A 224 -8.84 1.27 13.20
N GLY A 225 -9.25 2.35 13.85
CA GLY A 225 -8.95 3.70 13.39
C GLY A 225 -9.72 4.11 12.13
N LYS A 226 -9.30 5.22 11.53
CA LYS A 226 -9.84 5.73 10.26
C LYS A 226 -9.01 5.17 9.12
N ALA A 227 -9.62 4.73 8.03
CA ALA A 227 -8.88 4.36 6.83
C ALA A 227 -8.09 5.56 6.27
N SER A 228 -6.88 5.31 5.75
CA SER A 228 -6.32 6.14 4.69
C SER A 228 -6.78 5.62 3.32
N PHE A 229 -6.75 6.49 2.32
CA PHE A 229 -7.23 6.16 0.98
C PHE A 229 -6.11 6.30 -0.03
N CYS A 230 -5.87 5.24 -0.80
CA CYS A 230 -5.11 5.33 -2.04
C CYS A 230 -6.10 5.40 -3.20
N THR A 231 -6.15 6.55 -3.87
CA THR A 231 -7.08 6.77 -4.98
C THR A 231 -6.36 6.56 -6.31
N TYR A 232 -6.97 5.79 -7.20
CA TYR A 232 -6.53 5.49 -8.55
C TYR A 232 -7.66 5.86 -9.51
N TYR A 233 -7.36 5.96 -10.81
CA TYR A 233 -8.33 6.32 -11.86
C TYR A 233 -9.62 5.46 -11.81
N GLY A 234 -10.61 5.90 -11.03
CA GLY A 234 -11.89 5.19 -10.81
C GLY A 234 -11.89 4.12 -9.71
N ALA A 235 -10.84 3.96 -8.91
CA ALA A 235 -10.76 2.98 -7.82
C ALA A 235 -10.16 3.58 -6.55
N SER A 236 -10.51 3.03 -5.39
CA SER A 236 -9.93 3.42 -4.10
C SER A 236 -9.60 2.19 -3.27
N VAL A 237 -8.43 2.21 -2.62
CA VAL A 237 -8.05 1.23 -1.60
C VAL A 237 -8.12 1.92 -0.25
N GLU A 238 -8.84 1.29 0.67
CA GLU A 238 -8.82 1.68 2.08
C GLU A 238 -7.68 0.95 2.81
N ILE A 239 -6.79 1.68 3.45
CA ILE A 239 -5.72 1.10 4.26
C ILE A 239 -6.03 1.38 5.73
N PHE A 240 -6.05 0.34 6.56
CA PHE A 240 -6.39 0.42 7.97
C PHE A 240 -5.20 0.12 8.87
N ASP A 241 -5.21 0.69 10.07
CA ASP A 241 -4.43 0.15 11.18
C ASP A 241 -5.10 -1.17 11.60
N MET A 242 -4.30 -2.17 11.93
CA MET A 242 -4.82 -3.51 12.22
C MET A 242 -4.20 -4.12 13.47
N THR A 243 -5.08 -4.61 14.33
CA THR A 243 -4.71 -5.54 15.39
C THR A 243 -4.60 -6.94 14.78
N HIS A 244 -3.51 -7.61 15.07
CA HIS A 244 -3.20 -8.95 14.60
C HIS A 244 -3.09 -9.90 15.78
N LYS A 245 -3.80 -11.01 15.73
CA LYS A 245 -3.64 -12.12 16.68
C LYS A 245 -3.12 -13.34 15.93
N LEU A 246 -1.86 -13.66 16.15
CA LEU A 246 -1.17 -14.79 15.52
C LEU A 246 -1.10 -15.98 16.48
N ARG A 247 -1.52 -17.15 16.00
CA ARG A 247 -1.36 -18.44 16.68
C ARG A 247 -0.55 -19.38 15.80
N ILE A 248 0.50 -19.99 16.35
CA ILE A 248 1.25 -21.08 15.71
C ILE A 248 0.81 -22.38 16.38
N ILE A 249 0.24 -23.29 15.60
CA ILE A 249 -0.42 -24.52 16.07
C ILE A 249 0.30 -25.73 15.47
N GLU A 250 0.57 -26.76 16.27
CA GLU A 250 1.04 -28.05 15.77
C GLU A 250 -0.10 -28.77 15.06
N ALA A 251 0.08 -29.13 13.78
CA ALA A 251 -0.98 -29.67 12.93
C ALA A 251 -1.54 -31.01 13.45
N THR A 252 -0.66 -31.89 13.94
CA THR A 252 -1.02 -33.23 14.41
C THR A 252 -1.85 -33.24 15.69
N THR A 253 -1.56 -32.32 16.61
CA THR A 253 -2.14 -32.32 17.97
C THR A 253 -3.13 -31.20 18.22
N GLY A 254 -3.10 -30.14 17.40
CA GLY A 254 -3.88 -28.92 17.63
C GLY A 254 -3.35 -28.07 18.78
N LYS A 255 -2.18 -28.41 19.34
CA LYS A 255 -1.57 -27.66 20.44
C LYS A 255 -1.06 -26.31 19.93
N VAL A 256 -1.50 -25.23 20.56
CA VAL A 256 -0.93 -23.89 20.34
C VAL A 256 0.48 -23.85 20.93
N LEU A 257 1.48 -23.67 20.06
CA LEU A 257 2.89 -23.57 20.43
C LEU A 257 3.29 -22.13 20.77
N LYS A 258 2.67 -21.15 20.09
CA LYS A 258 2.89 -19.72 20.32
C LYS A 258 1.61 -18.96 20.02
N GLU A 259 1.32 -17.97 20.87
CA GLU A 259 0.28 -16.97 20.63
C GLU A 259 0.89 -15.59 20.88
N GLU A 260 0.61 -14.64 19.98
CA GLU A 260 1.06 -13.26 20.08
C GLU A 260 -0.04 -12.33 19.54
N THR A 261 -0.16 -11.16 20.15
CA THR A 261 -0.96 -10.06 19.62
C THR A 261 -0.06 -8.88 19.34
N PHE A 262 -0.17 -8.30 18.16
CA PHE A 262 0.62 -7.15 17.74
C PHE A 262 -0.21 -6.19 16.90
N GLU A 263 0.26 -4.96 16.81
CA GLU A 263 -0.36 -3.89 16.03
C GLU A 263 0.56 -3.58 14.86
N LEU A 264 0.00 -3.51 13.66
CA LEU A 264 0.69 -2.90 12.52
C LEU A 264 -0.10 -1.68 12.08
N ASP A 265 0.55 -0.53 12.07
CA ASP A 265 -0.04 0.72 11.60
C ASP A 265 0.09 0.85 10.08
N ARG A 266 -0.78 1.63 9.45
CA ARG A 266 -0.79 1.78 7.98
C ARG A 266 0.29 2.71 7.42
N HIS A 267 1.17 3.26 8.25
CA HIS A 267 2.00 4.41 7.87
C HIS A 267 3.03 4.10 6.81
N THR A 268 3.47 2.85 6.68
CA THR A 268 4.52 2.46 5.73
C THR A 268 3.97 1.69 4.55
N GLU A 269 2.67 1.44 4.51
CA GLU A 269 2.07 0.61 3.47
C GLU A 269 2.00 1.41 2.17
N PRO A 270 2.77 1.02 1.13
CA PRO A 270 2.76 1.76 -0.11
C PRO A 270 1.39 1.61 -0.78
N CYS A 271 0.89 2.71 -1.31
CA CYS A 271 -0.20 2.66 -2.27
C CYS A 271 0.21 1.74 -3.44
N ALA A 272 -0.52 0.63 -3.64
CA ALA A 272 -0.31 -0.30 -4.76
C ALA A 272 -0.17 0.45 -6.10
N GLY A 273 0.71 0.03 -7.02
CA GLY A 273 0.90 0.78 -8.27
C GLY A 273 -0.35 0.84 -9.17
N SER A 274 -1.22 -0.14 -9.04
CA SER A 274 -2.51 -0.24 -9.75
C SER A 274 -3.43 -1.18 -8.99
N VAL A 275 -4.73 -0.89 -8.98
CA VAL A 275 -5.74 -1.78 -8.40
C VAL A 275 -6.93 -1.95 -9.34
N THR A 276 -7.53 -3.15 -9.32
CA THR A 276 -8.79 -3.43 -9.99
C THR A 276 -9.88 -3.58 -8.93
N GLY A 277 -10.92 -2.75 -9.02
CA GLY A 277 -11.99 -2.71 -8.01
C GLY A 277 -11.58 -1.98 -6.73
N SER A 278 -12.52 -1.92 -5.79
CA SER A 278 -12.28 -1.37 -4.45
C SER A 278 -12.12 -2.53 -3.47
N TYR A 279 -11.02 -2.53 -2.73
CA TYR A 279 -10.77 -3.46 -1.64
C TYR A 279 -10.07 -2.71 -0.51
N PHE A 280 -9.95 -3.37 0.64
CA PHE A 280 -9.18 -2.83 1.76
C PHE A 280 -7.95 -3.70 2.02
N THR A 281 -6.90 -3.07 2.53
CA THR A 281 -5.67 -3.75 2.92
C THR A 281 -5.17 -3.23 4.27
N GLY A 282 -4.24 -3.95 4.88
CA GLY A 282 -3.47 -3.50 6.04
C GLY A 282 -1.99 -3.46 5.69
N ALA A 283 -1.18 -3.16 6.69
CA ALA A 283 0.27 -3.29 6.59
C ALA A 283 0.68 -4.75 6.32
N ASP A 284 1.79 -4.94 5.61
CA ASP A 284 2.35 -6.27 5.38
C ASP A 284 2.76 -6.96 6.69
N PHE A 285 2.01 -8.01 7.04
CA PHE A 285 2.22 -8.84 8.23
C PHE A 285 3.20 -9.99 8.00
N ILE A 286 3.58 -10.30 6.75
CA ILE A 286 4.41 -11.46 6.42
C ILE A 286 5.77 -11.42 7.15
N PRO A 287 6.49 -10.28 7.21
CA PRO A 287 7.76 -10.21 7.96
C PRO A 287 7.58 -10.53 9.45
N LYS A 288 6.47 -10.09 10.05
CA LYS A 288 6.15 -10.37 11.45
C LYS A 288 5.83 -11.85 11.68
N VAL A 289 5.05 -12.47 10.79
CA VAL A 289 4.79 -13.92 10.84
C VAL A 289 6.09 -14.72 10.71
N ILE A 290 6.96 -14.37 9.76
CA ILE A 290 8.27 -15.03 9.59
C ILE A 290 9.11 -14.88 10.86
N SER A 291 9.20 -13.67 11.43
CA SER A 291 9.93 -13.43 12.67
C SER A 291 9.43 -14.29 13.83
N THR A 292 8.11 -14.46 13.97
CA THR A 292 7.50 -15.34 14.97
C THR A 292 7.74 -16.83 14.69
N LEU A 293 7.88 -17.23 13.42
CA LEU A 293 8.16 -18.61 13.01
C LEU A 293 9.64 -19.00 13.19
N LEU A 294 10.58 -18.08 13.06
CA LEU A 294 12.02 -18.37 13.12
C LEU A 294 12.48 -19.24 14.31
N PRO A 295 11.98 -19.06 15.55
CA PRO A 295 12.34 -19.96 16.66
C PRO A 295 11.98 -21.43 16.42
N PHE A 296 10.97 -21.70 15.58
CA PHE A 296 10.51 -23.04 15.20
C PHE A 296 11.28 -23.63 14.02
N GLU A 297 12.07 -22.83 13.33
CA GLU A 297 12.84 -23.22 12.15
C GLU A 297 14.31 -23.51 12.50
N PRO A 298 14.99 -24.37 11.72
CA PRO A 298 16.43 -24.59 11.86
C PRO A 298 17.23 -23.29 11.69
N ASP A 299 18.35 -23.20 12.39
CA ASP A 299 19.27 -22.08 12.23
C ASP A 299 19.78 -22.03 10.77
N GLY A 300 19.91 -20.82 10.22
CA GLY A 300 20.39 -20.61 8.85
C GLY A 300 19.34 -20.88 7.77
N ILE A 301 18.05 -21.02 8.11
CA ILE A 301 16.97 -21.07 7.12
C ILE A 301 17.06 -19.87 6.16
N ALA A 302 16.88 -20.14 4.87
CA ALA A 302 16.87 -19.11 3.85
C ALA A 302 15.65 -18.19 4.04
N LEU A 303 15.92 -16.93 4.34
CA LEU A 303 14.89 -15.90 4.42
C LEU A 303 14.63 -15.28 3.04
N PRO A 304 13.42 -14.75 2.79
CA PRO A 304 13.16 -13.86 1.67
C PRO A 304 14.28 -12.82 1.55
N LYS A 305 14.70 -12.49 0.33
CA LYS A 305 15.54 -11.32 0.13
C LYS A 305 14.74 -10.08 0.56
N ALA A 306 15.26 -9.36 1.55
CA ALA A 306 14.74 -8.06 1.94
C ALA A 306 15.35 -6.97 1.05
N GLU A 307 14.52 -6.04 0.63
CA GLU A 307 14.91 -4.82 -0.08
C GLU A 307 15.03 -3.66 0.91
N ARG A 308 15.79 -2.62 0.54
CA ARG A 308 15.98 -1.45 1.39
C ARG A 308 14.65 -0.81 1.81
N THR A 309 13.66 -0.80 0.92
CA THR A 309 12.31 -0.28 1.20
C THR A 309 11.57 -1.08 2.26
N ASP A 310 11.93 -2.34 2.49
CA ASP A 310 11.30 -3.16 3.55
C ASP A 310 11.67 -2.62 4.95
N LEU A 311 12.79 -1.90 5.09
CA LEU A 311 13.15 -1.23 6.35
C LEU A 311 12.15 -0.13 6.73
N ASP A 312 11.39 0.42 5.78
CA ASP A 312 10.34 1.37 6.09
C ASP A 312 9.28 0.71 6.99
N ALA A 313 8.93 -0.57 6.73
CA ALA A 313 7.91 -1.31 7.46
C ALA A 313 8.21 -1.51 8.96
N VAL A 314 9.47 -1.34 9.38
CA VAL A 314 9.86 -1.33 10.80
C VAL A 314 9.16 -0.20 11.54
N CYS A 315 8.90 0.94 10.89
CA CYS A 315 8.17 2.05 11.49
C CYS A 315 6.70 1.76 11.75
N SER A 316 6.16 0.69 11.16
CA SER A 316 4.82 0.18 11.38
C SER A 316 4.81 -1.08 12.26
N GLY A 317 5.96 -1.45 12.85
CA GLY A 317 6.09 -2.58 13.77
C GLY A 317 6.48 -3.91 13.10
N SER A 318 6.70 -3.93 11.78
CA SER A 318 7.12 -5.14 11.07
C SER A 318 8.65 -5.31 11.11
N PRO A 319 9.18 -6.37 11.76
CA PRO A 319 10.61 -6.61 11.86
C PRO A 319 11.21 -7.05 10.52
N ILE A 320 12.52 -6.88 10.36
CA ILE A 320 13.31 -7.35 9.21
C ILE A 320 14.38 -8.33 9.71
N PRO A 321 14.08 -9.63 9.85
CA PRO A 321 14.98 -10.59 10.50
C PRO A 321 16.36 -10.76 9.84
N GLN A 322 16.53 -10.29 8.60
CA GLN A 322 17.78 -10.27 7.84
C GLN A 322 18.71 -9.12 8.26
N ALA A 323 18.21 -8.11 8.97
CA ALA A 323 18.98 -6.94 9.38
C ALA A 323 20.05 -7.29 10.45
N ALA A 324 21.03 -6.41 10.62
CA ALA A 324 22.07 -6.61 11.62
C ALA A 324 21.49 -6.60 13.04
N PRO A 325 21.99 -7.44 13.96
CA PRO A 325 21.58 -7.41 15.36
C PRO A 325 22.09 -6.12 16.03
N TYR A 326 21.18 -5.35 16.62
CA TYR A 326 21.54 -4.18 17.39
C TYR A 326 22.28 -4.54 18.68
N LYS A 327 23.43 -3.90 18.93
CA LYS A 327 24.20 -4.04 20.17
C LYS A 327 24.29 -2.69 20.90
N PRO A 328 23.61 -2.52 22.06
CA PRO A 328 23.71 -1.29 22.84
C PRO A 328 25.18 -0.94 23.16
N GLY A 329 25.56 0.31 22.91
CA GLY A 329 26.91 0.81 23.19
C GLY A 329 27.98 0.49 22.14
N SER A 330 27.66 -0.25 21.06
CA SER A 330 28.49 -0.24 19.85
C SER A 330 28.53 1.20 19.30
N GLY A 331 29.71 1.65 18.86
CA GLY A 331 30.01 3.03 18.47
C GLY A 331 29.15 3.55 17.32
N THR A 332 29.74 3.70 16.12
CA THR A 332 29.00 4.10 14.91
C THR A 332 27.95 3.06 14.55
N ARG A 333 26.71 3.50 14.30
CA ARG A 333 25.58 2.64 13.95
C ARG A 333 25.07 2.95 12.57
N ASN A 334 24.68 1.91 11.84
CA ASN A 334 23.98 2.04 10.57
C ASN A 334 22.48 2.18 10.85
N VAL A 335 21.95 3.36 10.56
CA VAL A 335 20.56 3.73 10.85
C VAL A 335 19.85 4.08 9.56
N HIS A 336 18.76 3.37 9.26
CA HIS A 336 17.87 3.73 8.15
C HIS A 336 16.88 4.79 8.63
N LEU A 337 16.75 5.90 7.91
CA LEU A 337 15.84 6.99 8.28
C LEU A 337 14.58 6.94 7.44
N VAL A 338 13.44 7.03 8.11
CA VAL A 338 12.11 7.04 7.51
C VAL A 338 11.38 8.28 8.00
N TYR A 339 10.88 9.11 7.09
CA TYR A 339 10.26 10.40 7.43
C TYR A 339 8.80 10.50 6.97
N PHE A 340 7.93 10.81 7.94
CA PHE A 340 6.51 11.13 7.78
C PHE A 340 6.27 12.59 8.21
N PRO A 341 5.78 13.47 7.32
CA PRO A 341 5.57 14.88 7.67
C PRO A 341 4.44 15.14 8.66
N THR A 342 3.49 14.21 8.74
CA THR A 342 2.36 14.29 9.66
C THR A 342 2.08 12.91 10.25
N THR A 343 1.27 12.86 11.30
CA THR A 343 0.77 11.61 11.89
C THR A 343 -0.26 10.89 11.03
N GLU A 344 -0.78 11.51 9.97
CA GLU A 344 -1.83 10.92 9.14
C GLU A 344 -1.32 10.47 7.76
N GLN A 345 -0.19 11.02 7.30
CA GLN A 345 0.41 10.65 6.03
C GLN A 345 1.13 9.31 6.14
N GLY A 346 0.63 8.31 5.43
CA GLY A 346 1.22 6.97 5.32
C GLY A 346 2.20 6.79 4.16
N ASN A 347 2.83 7.87 3.68
CA ASN A 347 3.86 7.79 2.64
C ASN A 347 5.09 8.54 3.10
N THR A 348 6.25 7.92 2.91
CA THR A 348 7.54 8.53 3.21
C THR A 348 7.82 9.65 2.22
N ARG A 349 8.42 10.76 2.68
CA ARG A 349 8.82 11.87 1.80
C ARG A 349 10.31 11.89 1.55
N GLN A 350 10.65 12.11 0.27
CA GLN A 350 12.02 12.42 -0.14
C GLN A 350 12.40 13.86 0.24
N GLU A 351 11.43 14.77 0.27
CA GLU A 351 11.64 16.15 0.72
C GLU A 351 11.69 16.18 2.26
N LEU A 352 12.92 16.21 2.78
CA LEU A 352 13.18 16.33 4.21
C LEU A 352 13.12 17.81 4.66
N PRO A 353 12.68 18.09 5.90
CA PRO A 353 12.86 19.38 6.53
C PRO A 353 14.34 19.78 6.57
N GLU A 354 14.60 21.09 6.60
CA GLU A 354 15.94 21.61 6.84
C GLU A 354 16.48 21.06 8.17
N ASN A 355 17.76 20.69 8.18
CA ASN A 355 18.48 19.98 9.25
C ASN A 355 18.10 18.51 9.43
N LEU A 356 17.15 17.97 8.66
CA LEU A 356 16.97 16.53 8.52
C LEU A 356 17.77 16.10 7.28
N VAL A 357 18.91 15.44 7.49
CA VAL A 357 19.84 15.09 6.41
C VAL A 357 19.99 13.57 6.38
N PHE A 358 19.83 12.95 5.20
CA PHE A 358 20.24 11.57 4.99
C PHE A 358 21.78 11.52 4.97
N PRO A 359 22.42 10.76 5.87
CA PRO A 359 23.85 10.51 5.75
C PRO A 359 24.08 9.63 4.52
N GLU A 360 24.68 10.20 3.48
CA GLU A 360 25.15 9.49 2.27
C GLU A 360 24.06 8.76 1.46
N THR A 361 24.45 8.21 0.32
CA THR A 361 23.57 7.37 -0.50
C THR A 361 23.21 6.13 0.34
N PRO A 362 21.92 5.84 0.56
CA PRO A 362 21.51 4.71 1.36
C PRO A 362 22.12 3.42 0.82
N GLU A 363 22.67 2.59 1.70
CA GLU A 363 23.15 1.27 1.33
C GLU A 363 21.95 0.37 1.00
N GLU A 364 22.00 -0.35 -0.12
CA GLU A 364 20.92 -1.25 -0.56
C GLU A 364 20.91 -2.58 0.21
N ASP A 365 22.01 -2.92 0.89
CA ASP A 365 22.14 -4.15 1.68
C ASP A 365 21.53 -3.98 3.08
N VAL A 366 20.32 -4.52 3.24
CA VAL A 366 19.55 -4.53 4.49
C VAL A 366 20.33 -5.14 5.66
N THR A 367 21.23 -6.10 5.40
CA THR A 367 21.97 -6.82 6.44
C THR A 367 22.96 -5.94 7.21
N LYS A 368 23.18 -4.71 6.75
CA LYS A 368 24.08 -3.74 7.38
C LYS A 368 23.39 -2.81 8.36
N TYR A 369 22.07 -2.69 8.31
CA TYR A 369 21.33 -1.78 9.19
C TYR A 369 21.02 -2.45 10.52
N GLU A 370 21.31 -1.75 11.63
CA GLU A 370 21.00 -2.23 12.98
C GLU A 370 19.70 -1.60 13.49
N LEU A 371 19.43 -0.36 13.06
CA LEU A 371 18.35 0.47 13.57
C LEU A 371 17.55 1.13 12.44
N VAL A 372 16.29 1.41 12.72
CA VAL A 372 15.42 2.26 11.88
C VAL A 372 14.93 3.45 12.72
N ALA A 373 15.13 4.65 12.20
CA ALA A 373 14.69 5.91 12.78
C ALA A 373 13.43 6.41 12.07
N CYS A 374 12.30 6.36 12.78
CA CYS A 374 11.00 6.79 12.31
C CYS A 374 10.74 8.22 12.79
N VAL A 375 10.85 9.18 11.89
CA VAL A 375 10.66 10.61 12.16
C VAL A 375 9.25 10.99 11.74
N ARG A 376 8.39 11.35 12.70
CA ARG A 376 6.99 11.75 12.48
C ARG A 376 6.79 13.20 12.86
N GLY A 377 6.28 14.00 11.94
CA GLY A 377 5.88 15.37 12.23
C GLY A 377 4.53 15.43 12.94
N VAL A 378 4.44 16.28 13.96
CA VAL A 378 3.23 16.57 14.75
C VAL A 378 2.95 18.07 14.65
N PRO A 379 2.24 18.52 13.61
CA PRO A 379 1.83 19.92 13.48
C PRO A 379 1.04 20.39 14.70
N LYS A 380 1.32 21.59 15.22
CA LYS A 380 0.62 22.16 16.39
C LYS A 380 -0.01 23.51 16.08
N LYS A 381 0.77 24.46 15.55
CA LYS A 381 0.34 25.84 15.34
C LYS A 381 0.50 26.23 13.88
N LYS A 382 -0.62 26.43 13.19
CA LYS A 382 -0.65 26.96 11.82
C LYS A 382 -0.03 28.37 11.77
N LYS A 383 0.90 28.56 10.83
CA LYS A 383 1.58 29.82 10.54
C LYS A 383 1.06 30.48 9.28
N ALA A 384 0.87 29.69 8.23
CA ALA A 384 0.44 30.18 6.93
C ALA A 384 -0.39 29.11 6.21
N SER A 385 -1.18 29.58 5.24
CA SER A 385 -1.86 28.76 4.25
C SER A 385 -1.40 29.25 2.89
N CYS A 386 -0.90 28.35 2.06
CA CYS A 386 -0.35 28.66 0.76
C CYS A 386 -1.23 28.02 -0.30
N ASP A 387 -2.00 28.84 -1.01
CA ASP A 387 -2.86 28.40 -2.10
C ASP A 387 -2.06 28.37 -3.41
N PHE A 388 -2.09 27.23 -4.09
CA PHE A 388 -1.41 27.05 -5.37
C PHE A 388 -2.39 27.15 -6.54
N THR A 389 -1.89 27.47 -7.73
CA THR A 389 -2.70 27.57 -8.96
C THR A 389 -3.40 26.27 -9.35
N SER A 390 -2.94 25.13 -8.80
CA SER A 390 -3.60 23.82 -8.92
C SER A 390 -4.87 23.68 -8.08
N GLY A 391 -5.21 24.67 -7.25
CA GLY A 391 -6.29 24.60 -6.27
C GLY A 391 -5.92 23.85 -4.97
N LYS A 392 -4.67 23.38 -4.87
CA LYS A 392 -4.16 22.69 -3.68
C LYS A 392 -3.66 23.67 -2.62
N VAL A 393 -3.75 23.25 -1.36
CA VAL A 393 -3.41 24.10 -0.21
C VAL A 393 -2.27 23.47 0.60
N LEU A 394 -1.17 24.18 0.76
CA LEU A 394 -0.10 23.80 1.68
C LEU A 394 -0.24 24.60 2.98
N GLU A 395 -0.48 23.91 4.09
CA GLU A 395 -0.49 24.52 5.40
C GLU A 395 0.89 24.39 6.04
N MET A 396 1.39 25.52 6.53
CA MET A 396 2.68 25.55 7.20
C MET A 396 2.49 25.71 8.69
N HIS A 397 3.19 24.90 9.47
CA HIS A 397 2.99 24.79 10.91
C HIS A 397 4.32 24.91 11.67
N ASP A 398 4.23 25.43 12.89
CA ASP A 398 5.16 25.04 13.96
C ASP A 398 4.61 23.78 14.64
N GLY A 399 5.49 22.98 15.22
CA GLY A 399 5.10 21.77 15.91
C GLY A 399 6.28 21.03 16.51
N GLU A 400 6.18 19.71 16.47
CA GLU A 400 7.18 18.80 17.02
C GLU A 400 7.50 17.71 16.00
N PHE A 401 8.74 17.22 16.01
CA PHE A 401 9.14 16.00 15.33
C PHE A 401 9.37 14.93 16.40
N GLU A 402 8.59 13.86 16.33
CA GLU A 402 8.80 12.67 17.12
C GLU A 402 9.77 11.75 16.37
N VAL A 403 10.85 11.34 17.02
CA VAL A 403 11.83 10.39 16.49
C VAL A 403 11.74 9.12 17.33
N SER A 404 11.24 8.06 16.74
CA SER A 404 11.17 6.73 17.35
C SER A 404 12.21 5.82 16.69
N MET A 405 13.10 5.25 17.50
CA MET A 405 14.19 4.39 17.05
C MET A 405 13.83 2.94 17.35
N PHE A 406 13.91 2.07 16.34
CA PHE A 406 13.59 0.66 16.44
C PHE A 406 14.79 -0.21 16.06
N GLU A 407 14.93 -1.37 16.71
CA GLU A 407 15.81 -2.43 16.24
C GLU A 407 15.28 -2.96 14.90
N ALA A 408 16.08 -2.88 13.83
CA ALA A 408 15.62 -3.31 12.50
C ALA A 408 15.25 -4.81 12.50
N MET A 409 16.06 -5.64 13.16
CA MET A 409 15.88 -7.09 13.20
C MET A 409 14.62 -7.55 13.96
N THR A 410 14.25 -6.85 15.03
CA THR A 410 13.19 -7.31 15.96
C THR A 410 11.96 -6.41 15.96
N GLY A 411 12.03 -5.21 15.38
CA GLY A 411 10.99 -4.19 15.44
C GLY A 411 10.80 -3.59 16.84
N LYS A 412 11.69 -3.88 17.79
CA LYS A 412 11.57 -3.40 19.17
C LYS A 412 11.94 -1.93 19.27
N LEU A 413 11.10 -1.13 19.94
CA LEU A 413 11.40 0.27 20.25
C LEU A 413 12.60 0.36 21.20
N VAL A 414 13.64 1.05 20.77
CA VAL A 414 14.88 1.33 21.53
C VAL A 414 14.78 2.65 22.28
N GLU A 415 14.35 3.71 21.59
CA GLU A 415 14.29 5.06 22.13
C GLU A 415 13.20 5.88 21.43
N LYS A 416 12.61 6.83 22.15
CA LYS A 416 11.69 7.82 21.60
C LYS A 416 12.05 9.22 22.10
N LYS A 417 12.19 10.17 21.18
CA LYS A 417 12.56 11.57 21.46
C LYS A 417 11.71 12.54 20.67
N THR A 418 11.61 13.78 21.14
CA THR A 418 10.86 14.85 20.48
C THR A 418 11.74 16.08 20.28
N PHE A 419 11.65 16.68 19.10
CA PHE A 419 12.38 17.89 18.73
C PHE A 419 11.40 18.97 18.29
N LYS A 420 11.74 20.24 18.48
CA LYS A 420 10.88 21.32 18.00
C LYS A 420 10.94 21.39 16.47
N GLY A 421 9.78 21.58 15.84
CA GLY A 421 9.64 21.86 14.43
C GLY A 421 9.18 23.29 14.22
N THR A 422 9.80 24.00 13.27
CA THR A 422 9.45 25.38 12.96
C THR A 422 9.16 25.57 11.48
N SER A 423 8.32 26.56 11.17
CA SER A 423 8.13 27.05 9.81
C SER A 423 8.36 28.55 9.73
N SER A 424 8.92 29.00 8.60
CA SER A 424 9.14 30.42 8.31
C SER A 424 7.83 31.19 8.09
N GLY A 425 6.72 30.52 7.79
CA GLY A 425 5.49 31.19 7.33
C GLY A 425 5.55 31.66 5.87
N VAL A 426 6.71 31.58 5.19
CA VAL A 426 6.88 31.91 3.77
C VAL A 426 6.50 30.74 2.86
N CYS A 427 5.55 30.97 1.96
CA CYS A 427 5.09 29.98 0.99
C CYS A 427 6.17 29.64 -0.05
N PRO A 428 6.45 28.35 -0.31
CA PRO A 428 7.38 27.97 -1.36
C PRO A 428 6.76 28.25 -2.73
N PHE A 429 7.61 28.54 -3.72
CA PHE A 429 7.18 28.79 -5.10
C PHE A 429 6.53 27.55 -5.75
N SER A 430 7.05 26.37 -5.44
CA SER A 430 6.53 25.07 -5.88
C SER A 430 6.57 24.08 -4.74
N TYR A 431 5.68 23.09 -4.78
CA TYR A 431 5.62 22.04 -3.77
C TYR A 431 5.02 20.76 -4.35
N LYS A 432 5.60 19.61 -4.01
CA LYS A 432 5.06 18.30 -4.42
C LYS A 432 3.96 17.87 -3.44
N PHE A 433 2.72 18.02 -3.89
CA PHE A 433 1.54 17.63 -3.11
C PHE A 433 1.27 16.13 -3.14
N TYR A 434 0.93 15.58 -1.98
CA TYR A 434 0.50 14.17 -1.82
C TYR A 434 -1.02 14.05 -1.60
N GLY A 435 -1.69 15.14 -1.22
CA GLY A 435 -3.15 15.27 -1.25
C GLY A 435 -3.63 16.59 -1.86
N ASP A 436 -4.88 16.95 -1.61
CA ASP A 436 -5.42 18.29 -1.91
C ASP A 436 -5.00 19.33 -0.85
N ARG A 437 -4.71 18.85 0.37
CA ARG A 437 -4.17 19.63 1.46
C ARG A 437 -3.03 18.89 2.13
N ASP A 438 -1.87 19.52 2.17
CA ASP A 438 -0.70 19.00 2.88
C ASP A 438 -0.35 19.90 4.06
N GLN A 439 0.21 19.34 5.11
CA GLN A 439 0.75 20.08 6.25
C GLN A 439 2.24 19.80 6.39
N ILE A 440 3.04 20.85 6.61
CA ILE A 440 4.49 20.71 6.81
C ILE A 440 5.03 21.56 7.94
N MET A 441 6.15 21.10 8.47
CA MET A 441 7.12 21.90 9.23
C MET A 441 8.41 21.93 8.41
N GLN A 442 8.98 23.13 8.24
CA GLN A 442 10.10 23.32 7.29
C GLN A 442 11.46 23.01 7.91
N LYS A 443 11.62 23.18 9.23
CA LYS A 443 12.91 22.99 9.91
C LYS A 443 12.74 22.19 11.19
N ILE A 444 13.66 21.26 11.44
CA ILE A 444 13.82 20.62 12.75
C ILE A 444 14.87 21.38 13.58
N ASP A 445 14.67 21.42 14.91
CA ASP A 445 15.57 22.05 15.86
C ASP A 445 17.02 21.55 15.68
N PRO A 446 18.04 22.43 15.67
CA PRO A 446 19.43 22.03 15.46
C PRO A 446 19.97 20.98 16.44
N SER A 447 19.38 20.85 17.64
CA SER A 447 19.72 19.77 18.58
C SER A 447 19.49 18.37 18.01
N TYR A 448 18.61 18.23 17.00
CA TYR A 448 18.45 17.00 16.24
C TYR A 448 19.74 16.57 15.55
N LEU A 449 20.50 17.51 14.97
CA LEU A 449 21.77 17.17 14.31
C LEU A 449 22.78 16.61 15.31
N THR A 450 22.88 17.18 16.51
CA THR A 450 23.73 16.64 17.58
C THR A 450 23.29 15.24 18.00
N TYR A 451 21.98 15.02 18.13
CA TYR A 451 21.42 13.71 18.42
C TYR A 451 21.73 12.68 17.32
N TRP A 452 21.47 13.04 16.06
CA TRP A 452 21.71 12.19 14.90
C TRP A 452 23.19 11.83 14.76
N GLY A 453 24.09 12.81 14.87
CA GLY A 453 25.54 12.60 14.79
C GLY A 453 26.09 11.68 15.88
N ALA A 454 25.53 11.76 17.10
CA ALA A 454 25.89 10.85 18.18
C ALA A 454 25.48 9.40 17.88
N MET A 455 24.37 9.20 17.16
CA MET A 455 23.85 7.87 16.80
C MET A 455 24.60 7.26 15.61
N THR A 456 24.86 8.03 14.57
CA THR A 456 25.52 7.56 13.34
C THR A 456 27.05 7.65 13.42
N GLY A 457 27.61 8.04 14.57
CA GLY A 457 29.04 8.28 14.73
C GLY A 457 29.59 9.40 13.83
N THR A 458 28.71 10.16 13.17
CA THR A 458 29.10 11.28 12.32
C THR A 458 29.46 12.46 13.21
N LYS A 459 30.70 12.96 13.10
CA LYS A 459 31.10 14.19 13.80
C LYS A 459 30.32 15.36 13.24
N VAL A 460 29.26 15.75 13.96
CA VAL A 460 28.50 16.95 13.62
C VAL A 460 29.26 18.14 14.20
N ALA A 461 29.77 18.99 13.30
CA ALA A 461 30.32 20.28 13.70
C ALA A 461 29.21 21.06 14.42
N ALA A 462 29.53 21.65 15.59
CA ALA A 462 28.56 22.46 16.31
C ALA A 462 27.97 23.53 15.38
N PRO A 463 26.65 23.78 15.43
CA PRO A 463 26.04 24.80 14.58
C PRO A 463 26.80 26.11 14.79
N LYS A 464 27.37 26.66 13.72
CA LYS A 464 28.01 27.98 13.80
C LYS A 464 26.94 28.96 14.27
N PRO A 465 27.19 29.78 15.30
CA PRO A 465 26.22 30.76 15.76
C PRO A 465 25.79 31.58 14.54
N SER A 466 24.49 31.61 14.27
CA SER A 466 23.95 32.43 13.19
C SER A 466 24.45 33.86 13.45
N PRO A 467 25.17 34.50 12.51
CA PRO A 467 25.68 35.84 12.72
C PRO A 467 24.46 36.69 13.05
N GLY A 468 24.40 37.19 14.29
CA GLY A 468 23.23 37.87 14.82
C GLY A 468 22.79 38.91 13.80
N GLY A 469 21.54 38.80 13.35
CA GLY A 469 20.94 39.73 12.41
C GLY A 469 21.07 41.13 12.97
N GLY A 470 22.14 41.82 12.58
CA GLY A 470 22.28 43.24 12.75
C GLY A 470 21.11 43.85 12.00
N SER A 471 20.15 44.38 12.77
CA SER A 471 19.12 45.28 12.30
C SER A 471 19.74 46.23 11.26
N SER A 472 19.38 46.06 9.99
CA SER A 472 19.68 47.02 8.92
C SER A 472 18.86 48.27 9.17
N GLY A 473 19.31 49.09 10.12
CA GLY A 473 18.92 50.48 10.26
C GLY A 473 19.65 51.31 9.21
N GLY A 474 18.88 52.08 8.44
CA GLY A 474 19.38 53.23 7.67
C GLY A 474 19.76 52.95 6.22
N TRP A 475 18.77 52.78 5.35
CA TRP A 475 18.85 53.39 4.02
C TRP A 475 18.28 54.79 4.16
N SER A 476 19.14 55.75 4.53
CA SER A 476 18.85 57.17 4.41
C SER A 476 19.13 57.61 2.98
N ASP A 477 18.17 58.35 2.45
CA ASP A 477 18.21 59.08 1.19
C ASP A 477 19.57 59.74 0.90
N ARG A 478 20.06 59.52 -0.32
CA ARG A 478 20.87 60.50 -1.05
C ARG A 478 20.86 60.16 -2.54
N LEU A 479 19.88 60.75 -3.23
CA LEU A 479 20.01 61.11 -4.63
C LEU A 479 20.58 62.54 -4.65
N ASP A 480 21.83 62.66 -5.07
CA ASP A 480 22.40 63.81 -5.77
C ASP A 480 23.18 63.26 -6.96
#